data_AF-A0A916MEW1-F1
#
_entry.id   AF-A0A916MEW1-F1
#
_cell.length_a   1.000
_cell.length_b   1.000
_cell.length_c   1.000
_cell.angle_alpha   90.00
_cell.angle_beta   90.00
_cell.angle_gamma   90.00
#
_symmetry.space_group_name_H-M   'P 1'
#
loop_
_entity.id
_entity.type
_entity.pdbx_description
1 polymer ?
#
loop_
_entity_poly.entity_id
_entity_poly.type
_entity_poly.pdbx_seq_one_letter_code
_entity_poly.pdbx_strand_id
1 'polypeptide(L)'
;MNKKQLAKAFNFNEQDLFANRDGHLSETQRQRIRQLRNVSLMILGALVILMIVGATQVSTTPSVLIFSLAILLRRLERLIFHHVTLRSDRVTTYFGRIQLKINNRRSGQLRIADADGLRTFQITSNQLLSLHDRDYYKVYVVPKLDTILSVEPVNLNRTDDDAEAYTVDLSALTQEESESEKPKRGTVVLGDDGELSFSRDSST
;
A
#
# COMPACT_ATOMS: atom_id res chain seq x y z
N MET A 1 -13.89 0.93 15.37
CA MET A 1 -14.04 -0.32 14.59
C MET A 1 -13.27 -1.47 15.24
N ASN A 2 -13.75 -2.72 15.14
CA ASN A 2 -13.14 -3.85 15.85
C ASN A 2 -11.91 -4.37 15.09
N LYS A 3 -10.69 -4.19 15.65
CA LYS A 3 -9.42 -4.65 15.06
C LYS A 3 -9.44 -6.12 14.67
N LYS A 4 -10.17 -6.96 15.42
CA LYS A 4 -10.33 -8.41 15.13
C LYS A 4 -11.06 -8.68 13.80
N GLN A 5 -12.00 -7.83 13.41
CA GLN A 5 -12.74 -7.99 12.16
C GLN A 5 -11.87 -7.70 10.94
N LEU A 6 -11.03 -6.65 11.01
CA LEU A 6 -10.04 -6.34 9.97
C LEU A 6 -9.00 -7.46 9.84
N ALA A 7 -8.45 -7.91 10.96
CA ALA A 7 -7.50 -9.01 11.01
C ALA A 7 -8.05 -10.26 10.30
N LYS A 8 -9.31 -10.62 10.59
CA LYS A 8 -9.99 -11.74 9.92
C LYS A 8 -10.24 -11.49 8.43
N ALA A 9 -10.71 -10.30 8.05
CA ALA A 9 -11.07 -9.99 6.67
C ALA A 9 -9.84 -9.94 5.74
N PHE A 10 -8.72 -9.43 6.24
CA PHE A 10 -7.45 -9.36 5.51
C PHE A 10 -6.51 -10.54 5.81
N ASN A 11 -6.95 -11.49 6.64
CA ASN A 11 -6.22 -12.69 7.01
C ASN A 11 -4.82 -12.40 7.61
N PHE A 12 -4.72 -11.40 8.48
CA PHE A 12 -3.49 -11.09 9.22
C PHE A 12 -3.69 -11.31 10.72
N ASN A 13 -2.60 -11.52 11.45
CA ASN A 13 -2.58 -11.57 12.91
C ASN A 13 -1.78 -10.38 13.50
N GLU A 14 -1.68 -10.32 14.83
CA GLU A 14 -0.99 -9.21 15.50
C GLU A 14 0.52 -9.17 15.21
N GLN A 15 1.16 -10.33 15.07
CA GLN A 15 2.58 -10.43 14.69
C GLN A 15 2.81 -9.91 13.27
N ASP A 16 1.89 -10.20 12.35
CA ASP A 16 1.90 -9.67 11.00
C ASP A 16 1.80 -8.15 11.03
N LEU A 17 0.88 -7.60 11.82
CA LEU A 17 0.70 -6.15 11.92
C LEU A 17 1.95 -5.48 12.51
N PHE A 18 2.58 -6.07 13.52
CA PHE A 18 3.81 -5.56 14.12
C PHE A 18 4.95 -5.54 13.11
N ALA A 19 5.22 -6.67 12.44
CA ALA A 19 6.26 -6.72 11.41
C ALA A 19 6.01 -5.73 10.26
N ASN A 20 4.74 -5.57 9.85
CA ASN A 20 4.37 -4.64 8.78
C ASN A 20 4.60 -3.17 9.17
N ARG A 21 4.37 -2.82 10.44
CA ARG A 21 4.72 -1.48 10.97
C ARG A 21 6.22 -1.22 10.89
N ASP A 22 7.04 -2.24 11.12
CA ASP A 22 8.49 -2.18 10.98
C ASP A 22 8.96 -2.21 9.50
N GLY A 23 8.03 -2.24 8.54
CA GLY A 23 8.34 -2.26 7.11
C GLY A 23 8.78 -3.64 6.60
N HIS A 24 8.49 -4.71 7.33
CA HIS A 24 8.94 -6.08 7.04
C HIS A 24 7.79 -7.08 6.95
N LEU A 25 7.95 -8.07 6.07
CA LEU A 25 7.03 -9.20 6.03
C LEU A 25 7.27 -10.13 7.22
N SER A 26 6.19 -10.56 7.88
CA SER A 26 6.24 -11.64 8.87
C SER A 26 6.61 -12.98 8.21
N GLU A 27 7.05 -13.95 9.02
CA GLU A 27 7.41 -15.27 8.50
C GLU A 27 6.23 -15.99 7.83
N THR A 28 5.03 -15.88 8.41
CA THR A 28 3.79 -16.45 7.86
C THR A 28 3.46 -15.82 6.51
N GLN A 29 3.60 -14.49 6.37
CA GLN A 29 3.38 -13.78 5.12
C GLN A 29 4.43 -14.16 4.06
N ARG A 30 5.71 -14.24 4.45
CA ARG A 30 6.79 -14.74 3.57
C ARG A 30 6.50 -16.15 3.08
N GLN A 31 6.05 -17.05 3.96
CA GLN A 31 5.69 -18.41 3.57
C GLN A 31 4.51 -18.45 2.61
N ARG A 32 3.44 -17.67 2.86
CA ARG A 32 2.29 -17.59 1.94
C ARG A 32 2.68 -17.06 0.57
N ILE A 33 3.50 -16.01 0.52
CA ILE A 33 4.00 -15.45 -0.75
C ILE A 33 4.87 -16.49 -1.49
N ARG A 34 5.72 -17.24 -0.76
CA ARG A 34 6.50 -18.36 -1.34
C ARG A 34 5.61 -19.49 -1.85
N GLN A 35 4.52 -19.82 -1.14
CA GLN A 35 3.56 -20.85 -1.59
C GLN A 35 2.84 -20.42 -2.88
N LEU A 36 2.37 -19.18 -2.95
CA LEU A 36 1.76 -18.63 -4.17
C LEU A 36 2.72 -18.70 -5.36
N ARG A 37 4.02 -18.46 -5.12
CA ARG A 37 5.07 -18.62 -6.13
C ARG A 37 5.20 -20.07 -6.60
N ASN A 38 5.19 -21.03 -5.70
CA ASN A 38 5.36 -22.44 -6.08
C ASN A 38 4.13 -22.99 -6.82
N VAL A 39 2.92 -22.60 -6.41
CA VAL A 39 1.67 -23.03 -7.07
C VAL A 39 1.58 -22.50 -8.50
N SER A 40 1.95 -21.23 -8.72
CA SER A 40 1.95 -20.64 -10.07
C SER A 40 2.96 -21.32 -11.00
N LEU A 41 4.16 -21.66 -10.51
CA LEU A 41 5.14 -22.45 -11.26
C LEU A 41 4.62 -23.87 -11.59
N MET A 42 3.92 -24.51 -10.66
CA MET A 42 3.35 -25.84 -10.89
C MET A 42 2.24 -25.82 -11.95
N ILE A 43 1.32 -24.85 -11.87
CA ILE A 43 0.26 -24.66 -12.88
C ILE A 43 0.86 -24.40 -14.26
N LEU A 44 1.94 -23.61 -14.31
CA LEU A 44 2.65 -23.34 -15.54
C LEU A 44 3.29 -24.61 -16.12
N GLY A 45 3.99 -25.40 -15.30
CA GLY A 45 4.55 -26.67 -15.72
C GLY A 45 3.49 -27.63 -16.26
N ALA A 46 2.34 -27.72 -15.58
CA ALA A 46 1.21 -28.52 -16.03
C ALA A 46 0.66 -28.06 -17.39
N LEU A 47 0.51 -26.75 -17.60
CA LEU A 47 0.06 -26.17 -18.88
C LEU A 47 0.99 -26.51 -20.04
N VAL A 48 2.31 -26.43 -19.83
CA VAL A 48 3.32 -26.77 -20.85
C VAL A 48 3.23 -28.25 -21.22
N ILE A 49 3.14 -29.15 -20.23
CA ILE A 49 3.01 -30.59 -20.47
C ILE A 49 1.73 -30.90 -21.26
N LEU A 50 0.60 -30.29 -20.88
CA LEU A 50 -0.69 -30.51 -21.54
C LEU A 50 -0.64 -30.06 -23.01
N MET A 51 0.10 -29.00 -23.31
CA MET A 51 0.30 -28.53 -24.69
C MET A 51 1.15 -29.51 -25.53
N ILE A 52 2.22 -30.07 -24.95
CA ILE A 52 3.07 -31.07 -25.63
C ILE A 52 2.26 -32.33 -25.95
N VAL A 53 1.45 -32.81 -25.00
CA VAL A 53 0.59 -33.99 -25.21
C VAL A 53 -0.51 -33.70 -26.23
N GLY A 54 -1.10 -32.50 -26.21
CA GLY A 54 -2.10 -32.09 -27.19
C GLY A 54 -1.54 -31.99 -28.62
N ALA A 55 -0.28 -31.55 -28.77
CA ALA A 55 0.38 -31.43 -30.06
C ALA A 55 0.74 -32.78 -30.70
N THR A 56 0.93 -33.83 -29.90
CA THR A 56 1.31 -35.16 -30.43
C THR A 56 0.12 -36.03 -30.82
N GLN A 57 -1.08 -35.77 -30.29
CA GLN A 57 -2.26 -36.60 -30.56
C GLN A 57 -3.22 -36.05 -31.61
N VAL A 58 -3.13 -34.76 -31.95
CA VAL A 58 -4.10 -34.12 -32.85
C VAL A 58 -3.39 -33.69 -34.12
N SER A 59 -3.90 -34.11 -35.29
CA SER A 59 -3.50 -33.64 -36.62
C SER A 59 -3.90 -32.18 -36.85
N THR A 60 -3.41 -31.30 -35.98
CA THR A 60 -3.70 -29.88 -36.02
C THR A 60 -2.88 -29.19 -37.09
N THR A 61 -3.49 -28.21 -37.74
CA THR A 61 -2.83 -27.35 -38.72
C THR A 61 -1.72 -26.53 -38.02
N PRO A 62 -0.54 -26.33 -38.62
CA PRO A 62 0.59 -25.63 -38.00
C PRO A 62 0.25 -24.24 -37.46
N SER A 63 -0.71 -23.56 -38.10
CA SER A 63 -1.20 -22.23 -37.68
C SER A 63 -1.88 -22.24 -36.31
N VAL A 64 -2.59 -23.30 -35.94
CA VAL A 64 -3.26 -23.43 -34.63
C VAL A 64 -2.22 -23.62 -33.52
N LEU A 65 -1.16 -24.39 -33.79
CA LEU A 65 -0.04 -24.57 -32.87
C LEU A 65 0.71 -23.26 -32.63
N ILE A 66 1.00 -22.49 -33.69
CA ILE A 66 1.67 -21.18 -33.56
C ILE A 66 0.80 -20.20 -32.76
N PHE A 67 -0.51 -20.14 -33.04
CA PHE A 67 -1.42 -19.22 -32.35
C PHE A 67 -1.57 -19.56 -30.86
N SER A 68 -1.76 -20.84 -30.53
CA SER A 68 -1.82 -21.31 -29.15
C SER A 68 -0.50 -21.07 -28.40
N LEU A 69 0.65 -21.30 -29.05
CA LEU A 69 1.97 -21.00 -28.50
C LEU A 69 2.15 -19.51 -28.21
N ALA A 70 1.71 -18.63 -29.13
CA ALA A 70 1.78 -17.19 -28.93
C ALA A 70 0.92 -16.72 -27.74
N ILE A 71 -0.29 -17.26 -27.58
CA ILE A 71 -1.13 -16.98 -26.40
C ILE A 71 -0.42 -17.45 -25.12
N LEU A 72 0.18 -18.64 -25.15
CA LEU A 72 0.85 -19.22 -24.00
C LEU A 72 2.10 -18.43 -23.62
N LEU A 73 2.91 -18.01 -24.59
CA LEU A 73 4.06 -17.14 -24.38
C LEU A 73 3.65 -15.77 -23.81
N ARG A 74 2.56 -15.17 -24.30
CA ARG A 74 2.05 -13.90 -23.75
C ARG A 74 1.52 -14.06 -22.32
N ARG A 75 0.91 -15.19 -22.00
CA ARG A 75 0.49 -15.53 -20.62
C ARG A 75 1.70 -15.79 -19.73
N LEU A 76 2.70 -16.49 -20.25
CA LEU A 76 3.96 -16.79 -19.59
C LEU A 76 4.73 -15.50 -19.26
N GLU A 77 4.86 -14.57 -20.21
CA GLU A 77 5.51 -13.28 -20.02
C GLU A 77 4.85 -12.51 -18.87
N ARG A 78 3.52 -12.43 -18.85
CA ARG A 78 2.78 -11.77 -17.76
C ARG A 78 3.01 -12.44 -16.40
N LEU A 79 3.15 -13.77 -16.37
CA LEU A 79 3.44 -14.52 -15.14
C LEU A 79 4.90 -14.38 -14.69
N ILE A 80 5.86 -14.43 -15.61
CA ILE A 80 7.29 -14.22 -15.32
C ILE A 80 7.53 -12.81 -14.81
N PHE A 81 6.90 -11.80 -15.42
CA PHE A 81 7.00 -10.42 -14.97
C PHE A 81 6.45 -10.25 -13.54
N HIS A 82 5.40 -10.99 -13.21
CA HIS A 82 4.88 -11.06 -11.84
C HIS A 82 5.80 -11.83 -10.89
N HIS A 83 6.62 -12.76 -11.41
CA HIS A 83 7.56 -13.56 -10.63
C HIS A 83 8.86 -12.83 -10.27
N VAL A 84 9.47 -12.11 -11.22
CA VAL A 84 10.77 -11.44 -11.02
C VAL A 84 10.68 -10.32 -9.98
N THR A 85 9.49 -9.74 -9.80
CA THR A 85 9.23 -8.67 -8.83
C THR A 85 8.99 -9.17 -7.40
N LEU A 86 8.96 -10.48 -7.12
CA LEU A 86 8.64 -11.04 -5.79
C LEU A 86 9.74 -10.96 -4.72
N ARG A 87 10.92 -10.40 -5.02
CA ARG A 87 12.05 -10.32 -4.06
C ARG A 87 11.95 -9.13 -3.09
N SER A 88 10.79 -8.49 -2.99
CA SER A 88 10.60 -7.37 -2.06
C SER A 88 10.20 -7.88 -0.69
N ASP A 89 11.17 -7.95 0.21
CA ASP A 89 10.91 -8.11 1.66
C ASP A 89 10.42 -6.79 2.30
N ARG A 90 10.34 -5.71 1.50
CA ARG A 90 9.91 -4.39 1.95
C ARG A 90 8.40 -4.24 1.86
N VAL A 91 7.84 -3.78 2.97
CA VAL A 91 6.46 -3.33 3.10
C VAL A 91 6.46 -1.81 2.98
N THR A 92 5.52 -1.28 2.21
CA THR A 92 5.26 0.15 2.11
C THR A 92 3.94 0.45 2.78
N THR A 93 3.92 1.55 3.52
CA THR A 93 2.74 2.02 4.23
C THR A 93 2.14 3.18 3.45
N TYR A 94 0.85 3.08 3.15
CA TYR A 94 0.07 4.21 2.65
C TYR A 94 -0.85 4.69 3.77
N PHE A 95 -0.84 5.99 4.02
CA PHE A 95 -1.70 6.61 5.02
C PHE A 95 -2.62 7.61 4.36
N GLY A 96 -3.92 7.51 4.64
CA GLY A 96 -4.86 8.47 4.11
C GLY A 96 -6.30 8.05 4.24
N ARG A 97 -7.16 8.91 3.69
CA ARG A 97 -8.59 8.67 3.60
C ARG A 97 -8.87 7.67 2.50
N ILE A 98 -9.58 6.60 2.82
CA ILE A 98 -9.95 5.60 1.81
C ILE A 98 -11.26 5.96 1.12
N GLN A 99 -11.40 5.55 -0.14
CA GLN A 99 -12.65 5.56 -0.89
C GLN A 99 -12.91 4.14 -1.37
N LEU A 100 -14.08 3.61 -1.03
CA LEU A 100 -14.51 2.29 -1.44
C LEU A 100 -15.37 2.40 -2.70
N LYS A 101 -14.99 1.68 -3.75
CA LYS A 101 -15.79 1.57 -4.97
C LYS A 101 -16.20 0.12 -5.18
N ILE A 102 -17.50 -0.13 -5.28
CA ILE A 102 -18.02 -1.46 -5.60
C ILE A 102 -17.95 -1.62 -7.13
N ASN A 103 -17.26 -2.66 -7.60
CA ASN A 103 -17.21 -2.98 -9.03
C ASN A 103 -18.28 -4.02 -9.38
N ASN A 104 -18.32 -5.15 -8.65
CA ASN A 104 -19.27 -6.25 -8.86
C ASN A 104 -19.64 -6.87 -7.50
N ARG A 105 -20.66 -7.76 -7.45
CA ARG A 105 -21.10 -8.41 -6.19
C ARG A 105 -19.97 -9.12 -5.40
N ARG A 106 -18.89 -9.53 -6.06
CA ARG A 106 -17.79 -10.33 -5.48
C ARG A 106 -16.50 -9.53 -5.22
N SER A 107 -16.39 -8.29 -5.71
CA SER A 107 -15.16 -7.50 -5.58
C SER A 107 -15.40 -5.99 -5.62
N GLY A 108 -14.51 -5.26 -4.96
CA GLY A 108 -14.47 -3.82 -5.02
C GLY A 108 -13.04 -3.31 -5.08
N GLN A 109 -12.92 -1.99 -5.01
CA GLN A 109 -11.67 -1.27 -5.04
C GLN A 109 -11.55 -0.42 -3.79
N LEU A 110 -10.39 -0.48 -3.16
CA LEU A 110 -9.94 0.47 -2.16
C LEU A 110 -9.08 1.50 -2.88
N ARG A 111 -9.46 2.78 -2.80
CA ARG A 111 -8.64 3.88 -3.28
C ARG A 111 -8.14 4.65 -2.08
N ILE A 112 -6.84 4.89 -2.00
CA ILE A 112 -6.23 5.67 -0.91
C ILE A 112 -5.45 6.82 -1.54
N ALA A 113 -5.77 8.04 -1.10
CA ALA A 113 -5.03 9.22 -1.48
C ALA A 113 -3.89 9.41 -0.48
N ASP A 114 -2.66 9.43 -0.99
CA ASP A 114 -1.43 9.71 -0.24
C ASP A 114 -0.70 10.90 -0.90
N ALA A 115 0.41 11.35 -0.33
CA ALA A 115 1.25 12.43 -0.86
C ALA A 115 1.72 12.17 -2.30
N ASP A 116 1.99 10.91 -2.64
CA ASP A 116 2.40 10.47 -3.98
C ASP A 116 1.23 10.31 -4.97
N GLY A 117 0.00 10.59 -4.54
CA GLY A 117 -1.21 10.53 -5.35
C GLY A 117 -2.16 9.40 -4.97
N LEU A 118 -3.06 9.06 -5.90
CA LEU A 118 -4.16 8.11 -5.66
C LEU A 118 -3.77 6.67 -6.03
N ARG A 119 -3.66 5.80 -5.04
CA ARG A 119 -3.44 4.36 -5.25
C ARG A 119 -4.76 3.61 -5.23
N THR A 120 -4.88 2.57 -6.06
CA THR A 120 -6.09 1.73 -6.15
C THR A 120 -5.72 0.26 -6.00
N PHE A 121 -6.36 -0.41 -5.05
CA PHE A 121 -6.16 -1.83 -4.75
C PHE A 121 -7.46 -2.60 -4.97
N GLN A 122 -7.35 -3.78 -5.54
CA GLN A 122 -8.49 -4.69 -5.67
C GLN A 122 -8.71 -5.42 -4.34
N ILE A 123 -9.94 -5.44 -3.86
CA ILE A 123 -10.32 -6.07 -2.60
C ILE A 123 -11.53 -6.99 -2.78
N THR A 124 -11.60 -8.01 -1.94
CA THR A 124 -12.75 -8.93 -1.88
C THR A 124 -13.95 -8.27 -1.22
N SER A 125 -15.16 -8.79 -1.44
CA SER A 125 -16.36 -8.28 -0.74
C SER A 125 -16.23 -8.32 0.78
N ASN A 126 -15.58 -9.33 1.36
CA ASN A 126 -15.37 -9.43 2.80
C ASN A 126 -14.46 -8.33 3.34
N GLN A 127 -13.42 -7.96 2.58
CA GLN A 127 -12.54 -6.83 2.90
C GLN A 127 -13.24 -5.49 2.71
N LEU A 128 -14.11 -5.37 1.70
CA LEU A 128 -14.87 -4.15 1.47
C LEU A 128 -15.86 -3.89 2.61
N LEU A 129 -16.56 -4.93 3.06
CA LEU A 129 -17.53 -4.84 4.16
C LEU A 129 -16.89 -4.65 5.54
N SER A 130 -15.59 -4.93 5.68
CA SER A 130 -14.86 -4.72 6.93
C SER A 130 -14.28 -3.31 7.05
N LEU A 131 -14.41 -2.48 6.02
CA LEU A 131 -13.93 -1.11 5.98
C LEU A 131 -15.10 -0.12 5.95
N HIS A 132 -14.87 1.07 6.50
CA HIS A 132 -15.80 2.18 6.38
C HIS A 132 -15.33 3.12 5.27
N ASP A 133 -16.25 3.46 4.37
CA ASP A 133 -15.97 4.41 3.31
C ASP A 133 -15.64 5.78 3.92
N ARG A 134 -14.63 6.46 3.38
CA ARG A 134 -14.19 7.79 3.81
C ARG A 134 -13.58 7.90 5.21
N ASP A 135 -13.24 6.79 5.85
CA ASP A 135 -12.45 6.78 7.08
C ASP A 135 -10.93 6.78 6.80
N TYR A 136 -10.12 7.07 7.81
CA TYR A 136 -8.66 7.08 7.71
C TYR A 136 -8.06 5.75 8.11
N TYR A 137 -7.14 5.25 7.28
CA TYR A 137 -6.46 3.99 7.50
C TYR A 137 -4.97 4.09 7.16
N LYS A 138 -4.18 3.29 7.85
CA LYS A 138 -2.84 2.87 7.41
C LYS A 138 -2.98 1.52 6.72
N VAL A 139 -2.53 1.46 5.47
CA VAL A 139 -2.60 0.27 4.62
C VAL A 139 -1.18 -0.18 4.32
N TYR A 140 -0.82 -1.37 4.78
CA TYR A 140 0.50 -1.96 4.60
C TYR A 140 0.47 -2.87 3.37
N VAL A 141 1.36 -2.62 2.41
CA VAL A 141 1.31 -3.21 1.06
C VAL A 141 2.68 -3.72 0.65
N VAL A 142 2.72 -4.79 -0.15
CA VAL A 142 3.90 -5.11 -0.97
C VAL A 142 3.76 -4.39 -2.31
N PRO A 143 4.51 -3.30 -2.59
CA PRO A 143 4.28 -2.46 -3.77
C PRO A 143 4.36 -3.23 -5.09
N LYS A 144 5.27 -4.20 -5.13
CA LYS A 144 5.51 -5.02 -6.32
C LYS A 144 4.37 -5.99 -6.64
N LEU A 145 3.51 -6.28 -5.68
CA LEU A 145 2.39 -7.21 -5.82
C LEU A 145 1.03 -6.52 -5.77
N ASP A 146 1.00 -5.21 -5.55
CA ASP A 146 -0.22 -4.43 -5.28
C ASP A 146 -1.17 -5.14 -4.30
N THR A 147 -0.59 -5.87 -3.33
CA THR A 147 -1.32 -6.73 -2.40
C THR A 147 -1.30 -6.12 -1.02
N ILE A 148 -2.49 -5.88 -0.48
CA ILE A 148 -2.66 -5.42 0.91
C ILE A 148 -2.35 -6.58 1.86
N LEU A 149 -1.43 -6.34 2.78
CA LEU A 149 -1.00 -7.29 3.79
C LEU A 149 -1.79 -7.14 5.08
N SER A 150 -1.95 -5.90 5.54
CA SER A 150 -2.68 -5.55 6.75
C SER A 150 -3.22 -4.12 6.67
N VAL A 151 -4.23 -3.85 7.49
CA VAL A 151 -4.91 -2.54 7.53
C VAL A 151 -5.17 -2.17 8.98
N GLU A 152 -4.89 -0.91 9.31
CA GLU A 152 -5.08 -0.36 10.65
C GLU A 152 -5.95 0.90 10.59
N PRO A 153 -7.04 1.00 11.38
CA PRO A 153 -7.84 2.22 11.46
C PRO A 153 -7.09 3.29 12.25
N VAL A 154 -7.16 4.53 11.77
CA VAL A 154 -6.56 5.69 12.44
C VAL A 154 -7.67 6.55 13.02
N ASN A 155 -7.65 6.75 14.34
CA ASN A 155 -8.58 7.62 15.02
C ASN A 155 -8.01 9.04 15.04
N LEU A 156 -8.45 9.92 14.14
CA LEU A 156 -8.02 11.32 14.12
C LEU A 156 -8.51 12.14 15.32
N ASN A 157 -9.54 11.66 16.03
CA ASN A 157 -10.06 12.31 17.23
C ASN A 157 -9.26 11.98 18.49
N ARG A 158 -8.21 11.15 18.37
CA ARG A 158 -7.30 10.88 19.47
C ARG A 158 -6.17 11.89 19.34
N THR A 159 -6.31 13.02 20.02
CA THR A 159 -5.17 13.80 20.47
C THR A 159 -4.39 12.91 21.44
N ASP A 160 -3.59 12.00 20.89
CA ASP A 160 -2.57 11.34 21.67
C ASP A 160 -1.55 12.44 22.00
N ASP A 161 -1.43 12.75 23.30
CA ASP A 161 -0.37 13.54 23.95
C ASP A 161 1.06 12.98 23.69
N ASP A 162 1.20 12.04 22.75
CA ASP A 162 2.45 11.45 22.25
C ASP A 162 2.80 12.04 20.87
N ALA A 163 2.46 13.31 20.62
CA ALA A 163 3.13 14.06 19.58
C ALA A 163 4.62 14.15 19.95
N GLU A 164 5.41 13.18 19.49
CA GLU A 164 6.82 13.43 19.21
C GLU A 164 6.83 14.70 18.37
N ALA A 165 7.22 15.79 19.01
CA ALA A 165 7.36 17.08 18.37
C ALA A 165 8.39 16.90 17.26
N TYR A 166 7.90 16.74 16.03
CA TYR A 166 8.70 16.98 14.85
C TYR A 166 9.09 18.46 14.93
N THR A 167 10.25 18.71 15.51
CA THR A 167 10.95 19.99 15.37
C THR A 167 11.37 20.07 13.91
N VAL A 168 10.49 20.66 13.10
CA VAL A 168 10.86 21.07 11.76
C VAL A 168 11.84 22.21 11.96
N ASP A 169 13.13 21.91 11.78
CA ASP A 169 14.18 22.91 11.76
C ASP A 169 13.98 23.80 10.52
N LEU A 170 13.25 24.90 10.71
CA LEU A 170 12.96 25.91 9.70
C LEU A 170 14.22 26.64 9.21
N SER A 171 15.41 26.38 9.79
CA SER A 171 16.66 26.95 9.29
C SER A 171 17.02 26.48 7.88
N ALA A 172 16.46 25.37 7.39
CA ALA A 172 16.71 24.86 6.03
C ALA A 172 15.88 25.54 4.93
N LEU A 173 14.89 26.38 5.27
CA LEU A 173 13.99 27.04 4.30
C LEU A 173 14.36 28.50 4.00
N THR A 174 15.52 28.97 4.45
CA THR A 174 16.00 30.33 4.17
C THR A 174 17.42 30.30 3.59
N GLN A 175 17.53 29.78 2.37
CA GLN A 175 18.66 30.11 1.48
C GLN A 175 18.08 30.73 0.22
N GLU A 176 17.84 32.03 0.28
CA GLU A 176 18.07 33.00 -0.79
C GLU A 176 17.53 34.36 -0.30
N GLU A 177 18.39 35.15 0.33
CA GLU A 177 18.67 36.53 -0.06
C GLU A 177 19.70 37.13 0.89
N SER A 178 20.84 37.50 0.31
CA SER A 178 21.75 38.44 0.92
C SER A 178 21.04 39.79 1.02
N GLU A 179 20.74 40.24 2.23
CA GLU A 179 21.26 41.52 2.72
C GLU A 179 20.93 41.72 4.21
N SER A 180 21.92 42.26 4.90
CA SER A 180 21.99 42.57 6.32
C SER A 180 20.77 43.33 6.85
N GLU A 181 19.91 42.68 7.63
CA GLU A 181 19.12 43.36 8.65
C GLU A 181 18.97 42.47 9.89
N LYS A 182 19.29 43.04 11.07
CA LYS A 182 19.26 42.34 12.37
C LYS A 182 17.90 41.64 12.58
N PRO A 183 17.86 40.39 13.08
CA PRO A 183 16.62 39.71 13.35
C PRO A 183 15.85 40.44 14.45
N LYS A 184 14.69 41.02 14.11
CA LYS A 184 13.72 41.56 15.07
C LYS A 184 13.03 40.37 15.75
N ARG A 185 13.35 40.14 17.03
CA ARG A 185 12.62 39.18 17.88
C ARG A 185 11.21 39.72 18.15
N GLY A 186 10.22 38.86 18.00
CA GLY A 186 8.84 39.10 18.42
C GLY A 186 8.27 37.83 19.03
N THR A 187 7.37 37.98 19.99
CA THR A 187 6.76 36.87 20.71
C THR A 187 5.35 36.66 20.18
N VAL A 188 5.04 35.43 19.76
CA VAL A 188 3.68 35.03 19.34
C VAL A 188 3.03 34.33 20.52
N VAL A 189 1.88 34.81 20.94
CA VAL A 189 1.09 34.20 22.02
C VAL A 189 -0.26 33.80 21.42
N LEU A 190 -0.59 32.52 21.58
CA LEU A 190 -1.88 31.96 21.18
C LEU A 190 -2.86 32.13 22.35
N GLY A 191 -3.97 32.84 22.14
CA GLY A 191 -5.03 33.00 23.12
C GLY A 191 -5.90 31.75 23.26
N ASP A 192 -6.58 31.60 24.39
CA ASP A 192 -7.48 30.47 24.68
C ASP A 192 -8.72 30.41 23.75
N ASP A 193 -8.98 31.46 22.98
CA ASP A 193 -10.01 31.57 21.95
C ASP A 193 -9.51 31.21 20.53
N GLY A 194 -8.22 30.88 20.39
CA GLY A 194 -7.59 30.59 19.10
C GLY A 194 -7.17 31.83 18.31
N GLU A 195 -7.28 33.04 18.86
CA GLU A 195 -6.73 34.24 18.23
C GLU A 195 -5.21 34.33 18.41
N LEU A 196 -4.52 34.64 17.31
CA LEU A 196 -3.08 34.90 17.30
C LEU A 196 -2.84 36.39 17.53
N SER A 197 -2.17 36.72 18.65
CA SER A 197 -1.76 38.09 18.94
C SER A 197 -0.24 38.27 18.78
N PHE A 198 0.15 39.37 18.13
CA PHE A 198 1.54 39.71 17.88
C PHE A 198 1.92 40.91 18.74
N SER A 199 2.81 40.70 19.71
CA SER A 199 3.37 41.80 20.51
C SER A 199 4.79 42.08 20.07
N ARG A 200 5.06 43.36 19.75
CA ARG A 200 6.37 43.85 19.32
C ARG A 200 7.05 44.46 20.54
N ASP A 201 8.21 43.93 20.95
CA ASP A 201 9.01 44.54 22.00
C ASP A 201 9.51 45.90 21.53
N SER A 202 9.01 46.96 22.15
CA SER A 202 9.46 48.34 21.94
C SER A 202 10.52 48.67 22.99
N SER A 203 11.73 48.15 22.79
CA SER A 203 12.91 48.59 23.55
C SER A 203 13.72 49.51 22.65
N THR A 204 13.69 50.81 22.95
CA THR A 204 14.64 51.84 22.47
C THR A 204 16.06 51.55 22.92
#